data_AF-A0A081RKL3-F1
#
_entry.id   AF-A0A081RKL3-F1
#
_cell.length_a   1.000
_cell.length_b   1.000
_cell.length_c   1.000
_cell.angle_alpha   90.00
_cell.angle_beta   90.00
_cell.angle_gamma   90.00
#
_symmetry.space_group_name_H-M   'P 1'
#
loop_
_entity.id
_entity.type
_entity.pdbx_description
1 polymer ?
#
loop_
_entity_poly.entity_id
_entity_poly.type
_entity_poly.pdbx_seq_one_letter_code
_entity_poly.pdbx_strand_id
1 'polypeptide(L)'
;MTIPGNFSSQFISALLISAPLTENGINLSIKDNLVSKPYLDATIATMRKFGVSVQTLIPYKRYNISPQVYKTASFIVPIDFSSLALLLSAAVLNGDETTIKGNIGNLPQGDEVFIDILEQLGVTVSIDENEIKIKT
;
A
#
# COMPACT_ATOMS: atom_id res chain seq x y z
N MET A 1 -1.61 -13.46 -20.10
CA MET A 1 -0.79 -14.20 -19.12
C MET A 1 -1.64 -14.51 -17.89
N THR A 2 -1.39 -15.63 -17.22
CA THR A 2 -2.12 -16.03 -16.01
C THR A 2 -1.15 -16.45 -14.91
N ILE A 3 -1.38 -15.99 -13.67
CA ILE A 3 -0.51 -16.26 -12.51
C ILE A 3 -1.34 -16.59 -11.25
N PRO A 4 -0.88 -17.49 -10.35
CA PRO A 4 -1.52 -17.72 -9.05
C PRO A 4 -1.44 -16.48 -8.15
N GLY A 5 -2.56 -16.09 -7.55
CA GLY A 5 -2.65 -14.95 -6.63
C GLY A 5 -2.42 -15.28 -5.17
N ASN A 6 -2.38 -16.57 -4.81
CA ASN A 6 -2.34 -17.04 -3.43
C ASN A 6 -0.92 -17.27 -2.88
N PHE A 7 0.12 -17.08 -3.69
CA PHE A 7 1.50 -17.37 -3.29
C PHE A 7 2.23 -16.11 -2.80
N SER A 8 2.31 -15.07 -3.64
CA SER A 8 2.88 -13.77 -3.25
C SER A 8 2.40 -12.65 -4.18
N SER A 9 2.03 -11.51 -3.59
CA SER A 9 1.67 -10.29 -4.31
C SER A 9 2.86 -9.67 -5.07
N GLN A 10 4.10 -10.01 -4.71
CA GLN A 10 5.30 -9.42 -5.31
C GLN A 10 5.46 -9.82 -6.78
N PHE A 11 5.12 -11.07 -7.15
CA PHE A 11 5.17 -11.50 -8.55
C PHE A 11 4.21 -10.70 -9.42
N ILE A 12 3.00 -10.46 -8.91
CA ILE A 12 1.99 -9.66 -9.61
C ILE A 12 2.46 -8.20 -9.70
N SER A 13 3.02 -7.65 -8.63
CA SER A 13 3.51 -6.27 -8.59
C SER A 13 4.65 -6.05 -9.59
N ALA A 14 5.61 -6.98 -9.65
CA ALA A 14 6.70 -6.94 -10.62
C ALA A 14 6.18 -6.99 -12.08
N LEU A 15 5.17 -7.83 -12.34
CA LEU A 15 4.52 -7.89 -13.65
C LEU A 15 3.80 -6.58 -13.99
N LEU A 16 3.07 -5.99 -13.04
CA LEU A 16 2.40 -4.71 -13.25
C LEU A 16 3.40 -3.60 -13.57
N ILE A 17 4.49 -3.49 -12.81
CA ILE A 17 5.51 -2.45 -13.00
C ILE A 17 6.21 -2.61 -14.35
N SER A 18 6.47 -3.85 -14.78
CA SER A 18 7.19 -4.13 -16.03
C SER A 18 6.29 -4.06 -17.26
N ALA A 19 5.00 -4.35 -17.11
CA ALA A 19 4.04 -4.46 -18.22
C ALA A 19 4.00 -3.27 -19.18
N PRO A 20 4.00 -2.00 -18.73
CA PRO A 20 3.93 -0.84 -19.63
C PRO A 20 5.18 -0.69 -20.50
N LEU A 21 6.31 -1.29 -20.10
CA LEU A 21 7.58 -1.19 -20.81
C LEU A 21 7.75 -2.29 -21.88
N THR A 22 6.81 -3.23 -21.99
CA THR A 22 6.84 -4.26 -23.03
C THR A 22 6.18 -3.73 -24.31
N GLU A 23 6.57 -4.27 -25.47
CA GLU A 23 6.06 -3.87 -26.78
C GLU A 23 4.52 -3.94 -26.88
N ASN A 24 3.91 -4.96 -26.25
CA ASN A 24 2.48 -5.26 -26.38
C ASN A 24 1.69 -5.07 -25.07
N GLY A 25 2.33 -4.60 -24.00
CA GLY A 25 1.72 -4.54 -22.68
C GLY A 25 1.51 -5.94 -22.09
N ILE A 26 0.66 -6.03 -21.07
CA ILE A 26 0.25 -7.31 -20.46
C ILE A 26 -1.25 -7.32 -20.18
N ASN A 27 -1.90 -8.38 -20.66
CA ASN A 27 -3.21 -8.83 -20.17
C ASN A 27 -3.00 -9.82 -19.03
N LEU A 28 -3.24 -9.40 -17.79
CA LEU A 28 -2.99 -10.19 -16.58
C LEU A 28 -4.27 -10.81 -16.05
N SER A 29 -4.27 -12.12 -15.84
CA SER A 29 -5.29 -12.84 -15.08
C SER A 29 -4.69 -13.46 -13.82
N ILE A 30 -5.32 -13.23 -12.68
CA ILE A 30 -4.93 -13.74 -11.37
C ILE A 30 -5.86 -14.92 -11.04
N LYS A 31 -5.28 -16.11 -10.91
CA LYS A 31 -5.97 -17.31 -10.42
C LYS A 31 -6.07 -17.28 -8.90
N ASP A 32 -7.06 -17.98 -8.36
CA ASP A 32 -7.30 -18.10 -6.92
C ASP A 32 -7.48 -16.74 -6.23
N ASN A 33 -7.52 -16.73 -4.91
CA ASN A 33 -7.68 -15.50 -4.15
C ASN A 33 -6.33 -14.79 -4.00
N LEU A 34 -6.31 -13.51 -4.36
CA LEU A 34 -5.14 -12.67 -4.18
C LEU A 34 -4.88 -12.44 -2.69
N VAL A 35 -3.70 -12.86 -2.22
CA VAL A 35 -3.17 -12.47 -0.91
C VAL A 35 -2.58 -11.06 -0.97
N SER A 36 -2.55 -10.38 0.17
CA SER A 36 -1.81 -9.12 0.31
C SER A 36 -2.27 -8.03 -0.69
N LYS A 37 -3.59 -7.91 -0.89
CA LYS A 37 -4.24 -6.93 -1.78
C LYS A 37 -3.73 -5.48 -1.61
N PRO A 38 -3.50 -4.97 -0.38
CA PRO A 38 -3.00 -3.60 -0.21
C PRO A 38 -1.69 -3.32 -0.96
N TYR A 39 -0.82 -4.32 -1.13
CA TYR A 39 0.41 -4.16 -1.91
C TYR A 39 0.14 -4.00 -3.41
N LEU A 40 -0.89 -4.66 -3.93
CA LEU A 40 -1.32 -4.46 -5.31
C LEU A 40 -1.86 -3.04 -5.50
N ASP A 41 -2.68 -2.58 -4.56
CA ASP A 41 -3.27 -1.24 -4.59
C ASP A 41 -2.19 -0.16 -4.47
N ALA A 42 -1.23 -0.32 -3.57
CA ALA A 42 -0.05 0.53 -3.45
C ALA A 42 0.78 0.54 -4.74
N THR A 43 0.96 -0.60 -5.39
CA THR A 43 1.67 -0.69 -6.67
C THR A 43 0.94 0.12 -7.74
N ILE A 44 -0.37 -0.09 -7.92
CA ILE A 44 -1.18 0.64 -8.92
C ILE A 44 -1.22 2.14 -8.61
N ALA A 45 -1.36 2.53 -7.34
CA ALA A 45 -1.34 3.93 -6.91
C ALA A 45 0.02 4.59 -7.22
N THR A 46 1.12 3.90 -6.93
CA THR A 46 2.47 4.36 -7.23
C THR A 46 2.67 4.50 -8.74
N MET A 47 2.31 3.50 -9.54
CA MET A 47 2.38 3.58 -11.01
C MET A 47 1.64 4.79 -11.56
N ARG A 48 0.46 5.10 -11.00
CA ARG A 48 -0.33 6.28 -11.37
C ARG A 48 0.38 7.59 -11.06
N LYS A 49 1.10 7.70 -9.93
CA LYS A 49 1.92 8.88 -9.61
C LYS A 49 3.02 9.12 -10.65
N PHE A 50 3.58 8.05 -11.21
CA PHE A 50 4.56 8.12 -12.29
C PHE A 50 3.92 8.10 -13.69
N GLY A 51 2.64 8.47 -13.80
CA GLY A 51 1.96 8.71 -15.08
C GLY A 51 1.50 7.45 -15.84
N VAL A 52 1.58 6.27 -15.23
CA VAL A 52 1.12 5.00 -15.82
C VAL A 52 -0.23 4.59 -15.25
N SER A 53 -1.16 4.29 -16.14
CA SER A 53 -2.48 3.79 -15.78
C SER A 53 -2.57 2.26 -15.92
N VAL A 54 -3.31 1.63 -15.02
CA VAL A 54 -3.65 0.21 -15.07
C VAL A 54 -5.16 0.10 -15.21
N GLN A 55 -5.64 -0.59 -16.25
CA GLN A 55 -7.06 -0.82 -16.47
C GLN A 55 -7.51 -2.04 -15.66
N THR A 56 -8.32 -1.81 -14.63
CA THR A 56 -8.98 -2.87 -13.87
C THR A 56 -10.20 -3.38 -14.64
N LEU A 57 -10.14 -4.62 -15.12
CA LEU A 57 -11.28 -5.27 -15.78
C LEU A 57 -12.16 -6.00 -14.75
N ILE A 58 -11.52 -6.70 -13.81
CA ILE A 58 -12.16 -7.33 -12.66
C ILE A 58 -11.24 -7.12 -11.46
N PRO A 59 -11.66 -6.40 -10.40
CA PRO A 59 -10.83 -6.13 -9.23
C PRO A 59 -10.20 -7.41 -8.66
N TYR A 60 -8.88 -7.37 -8.45
CA TYR A 60 -8.06 -8.46 -7.91
C TYR A 60 -8.07 -9.76 -8.73
N LYS A 61 -8.56 -9.72 -9.99
CA LYS A 61 -8.68 -10.91 -10.86
C LYS A 61 -8.19 -10.66 -12.27
N ARG A 62 -8.50 -9.51 -12.89
CA ARG A 62 -8.13 -9.22 -14.28
C ARG A 62 -7.75 -7.75 -14.48
N TYR A 63 -6.61 -7.55 -15.10
CA TYR A 63 -6.06 -6.24 -15.42
C TYR A 63 -5.55 -6.22 -16.86
N ASN A 64 -5.72 -5.10 -17.54
CA ASN A 64 -5.06 -4.79 -18.80
C ASN A 64 -4.10 -3.62 -18.57
N ILE A 65 -2.87 -3.79 -19.05
CA ILE A 65 -1.81 -2.79 -18.94
C ILE A 65 -1.23 -2.59 -20.33
N SER A 66 -1.60 -1.51 -21.00
CA SER A 66 -1.07 -1.13 -22.31
C SER A 66 0.35 -0.59 -22.21
N PRO A 67 1.15 -0.65 -23.30
CA PRO A 67 2.45 0.01 -23.39
C PRO A 67 2.36 1.49 -23.05
N GLN A 68 3.14 1.96 -22.08
CA GLN A 68 3.20 3.35 -21.61
C GLN A 68 4.62 3.67 -21.11
N VAL A 69 4.97 4.96 -21.10
CA VAL A 69 6.25 5.43 -20.57
C VAL A 69 6.03 6.10 -19.22
N TYR A 70 6.81 5.71 -18.22
CA TYR A 70 6.82 6.38 -16.92
C TYR A 70 7.33 7.82 -17.03
N LYS A 71 6.74 8.70 -16.23
CA LYS A 71 7.14 10.11 -16.13
C LYS A 71 7.84 10.34 -14.80
N THR A 72 8.79 11.27 -14.78
CA THR A 72 9.39 11.77 -13.55
C THR A 72 8.33 12.41 -12.67
N ALA A 73 8.32 12.08 -11.38
CA ALA A 73 7.43 12.66 -10.39
C ALA A 73 8.15 12.81 -9.05
N SER A 74 7.83 13.85 -8.29
CA SER A 74 8.20 13.93 -6.88
C SER A 74 7.32 12.96 -6.08
N PHE A 75 7.95 12.17 -5.23
CA PHE A 75 7.26 11.15 -4.44
C PHE A 75 7.84 11.13 -3.03
N ILE A 76 6.98 11.36 -2.05
CA ILE A 76 7.31 11.23 -0.64
C ILE A 76 6.95 9.80 -0.25
N VAL A 77 7.93 9.06 0.26
CA VAL A 77 7.70 7.73 0.81
C VAL A 77 7.02 7.91 2.18
N PRO A 78 5.79 7.39 2.38
CA PRO A 78 5.11 7.50 3.66
C PRO A 78 5.82 6.70 4.75
N ILE A 79 5.48 6.98 6.00
CA ILE A 79 5.89 6.16 7.13
C ILE A 79 5.37 4.73 6.96
N ASP A 80 6.19 3.77 7.37
CA ASP A 80 5.85 2.35 7.37
C ASP A 80 4.97 2.03 8.59
N PHE A 81 3.70 1.69 8.34
CA PHE A 81 2.75 1.34 9.39
C PHE A 81 3.11 0.05 10.13
N SER A 82 3.77 -0.92 9.48
CA SER A 82 4.23 -2.15 10.14
C SER A 82 5.27 -1.82 11.21
N SER A 83 6.24 -0.98 10.88
CA SER A 83 7.27 -0.53 11.84
C SER A 83 6.71 0.40 12.91
N LEU A 84 5.81 1.30 12.51
CA LEU A 84 5.13 2.23 13.42
C LEU A 84 4.30 1.48 14.48
N ALA A 85 3.65 0.37 14.12
CA ALA A 85 2.88 -0.43 15.06
C ALA A 85 3.71 -0.88 16.29
N LEU A 86 5.01 -1.15 16.10
CA LEU A 86 5.92 -1.50 17.19
C LEU A 86 6.17 -0.32 18.14
N LEU A 87 6.37 0.88 17.57
CA LEU A 87 6.58 2.11 18.35
C LEU A 87 5.31 2.51 19.12
N LEU A 88 4.16 2.44 18.45
CA LEU A 88 2.87 2.72 19.07
C LEU A 88 2.57 1.72 20.20
N SER A 89 2.84 0.43 19.99
CA SER A 89 2.69 -0.59 21.04
C SER A 89 3.54 -0.28 22.26
N ALA A 90 4.81 0.10 22.06
CA ALA A 90 5.70 0.46 23.16
C ALA A 90 5.20 1.70 23.92
N ALA A 91 4.70 2.71 23.20
CA ALA A 91 4.15 3.93 23.80
C ALA A 91 2.87 3.65 24.62
N VAL A 92 1.96 2.83 24.10
CA VAL A 92 0.76 2.38 24.82
C VAL A 92 1.13 1.63 26.11
N LEU A 93 2.11 0.73 26.04
CA LEU A 93 2.56 -0.02 27.22
C LEU A 93 3.23 0.86 28.29
N ASN A 94 3.85 1.98 27.87
CA ASN A 94 4.48 2.93 28.79
C ASN A 94 3.45 3.87 29.48
N GLY A 95 2.28 4.06 28.87
CA GLY A 95 1.18 4.86 29.44
C GLY A 95 1.30 6.38 29.23
N ASP A 96 2.31 6.84 28.49
CA ASP A 96 2.59 8.26 28.27
C ASP A 96 1.98 8.78 26.95
N GLU A 97 1.57 10.03 26.94
CA GLU A 97 1.21 10.74 25.71
C GLU A 97 2.45 10.83 24.81
N THR A 98 2.37 10.20 23.63
CA THR A 98 3.50 10.09 22.70
C THR A 98 3.13 10.64 21.34
N THR A 99 4.03 11.42 20.75
CA THR A 99 3.91 11.92 19.36
C THR A 99 5.04 11.36 18.52
N ILE A 100 4.69 10.67 17.44
CA ILE A 100 5.63 10.13 16.45
C ILE A 100 5.53 11.00 15.20
N LYS A 101 6.65 11.60 14.81
CA LYS A 101 6.74 12.44 13.60
C LYS A 101 7.04 11.59 12.37
N GLY A 102 6.33 11.83 11.29
CA GLY A 102 6.54 11.16 10.02
C GLY A 102 5.41 11.47 9.03
N ASN A 103 5.74 11.55 7.74
CA ASN A 103 4.73 11.79 6.72
C ASN A 103 3.82 10.56 6.59
N ILE A 104 2.52 10.71 6.84
CA ILE A 104 1.55 9.61 6.76
C ILE A 104 1.32 9.20 5.30
N GLY A 105 1.36 10.18 4.41
CA GLY A 105 1.08 10.02 2.99
C GLY A 105 -0.33 9.47 2.73
N ASN A 106 -0.53 8.92 1.53
CA ASN A 106 -1.84 8.41 1.08
C ASN A 106 -1.71 7.13 0.24
N LEU A 107 -0.57 6.44 0.33
CA LEU A 107 -0.45 5.12 -0.26
C LEU A 107 -1.20 4.13 0.62
N PRO A 108 -2.01 3.24 0.05
CA PRO A 108 -2.65 2.19 0.81
C PRO A 108 -1.62 1.33 1.54
N GLN A 109 -1.70 1.25 2.87
CA GLN A 109 -0.96 0.28 3.67
C GLN A 109 -1.95 -0.60 4.46
N GLY A 110 -1.77 -1.91 4.39
CA GLY A 110 -2.66 -2.84 5.09
C GLY A 110 -2.59 -2.69 6.62
N ASP A 111 -1.42 -2.34 7.11
CA ASP A 111 -1.07 -2.20 8.52
C ASP A 111 -1.67 -0.94 9.17
N GLU A 112 -2.27 -0.03 8.39
CA GLU A 112 -3.07 1.10 8.90
C GLU A 112 -4.20 0.65 9.82
N VAL A 113 -4.71 -0.58 9.64
CA VAL A 113 -5.72 -1.20 10.51
C VAL A 113 -5.28 -1.28 11.98
N PHE A 114 -3.97 -1.19 12.25
CA PHE A 114 -3.46 -1.17 13.62
C PHE A 114 -4.00 0.02 14.42
N ILE A 115 -4.27 1.15 13.76
CA ILE A 115 -4.87 2.34 14.39
C ILE A 115 -6.27 1.99 14.94
N ASP A 116 -7.11 1.35 14.13
CA ASP A 116 -8.45 0.93 14.54
C ASP A 116 -8.41 -0.04 15.73
N ILE A 117 -7.39 -0.90 15.77
CA ILE A 117 -7.17 -1.84 16.88
C ILE A 117 -6.83 -1.09 18.17
N LEU A 118 -5.96 -0.07 18.11
CA LEU A 118 -5.62 0.75 19.27
C LEU A 118 -6.85 1.50 19.82
N GLU A 119 -7.66 2.07 18.94
CA GLU A 119 -8.91 2.75 19.34
C GLU A 119 -9.90 1.79 20.02
N GLN A 120 -10.02 0.56 19.52
CA GLN A 120 -10.82 -0.49 20.16
C GLN A 120 -10.30 -0.88 21.56
N LEU A 121 -9.01 -0.70 21.82
CA LEU A 121 -8.40 -0.90 23.14
C LEU A 121 -8.54 0.32 24.06
N GLY A 122 -9.22 1.38 23.61
CA GLY A 122 -9.46 2.59 24.39
C GLY A 122 -8.37 3.66 24.27
N VAL A 123 -7.38 3.46 23.39
CA VAL A 123 -6.33 4.45 23.12
C VAL A 123 -6.92 5.55 22.25
N THR A 124 -6.75 6.81 22.65
CA THR A 124 -7.09 7.95 21.78
C THR A 124 -5.97 8.15 20.77
N VAL A 125 -6.28 8.06 19.48
CA VAL A 125 -5.32 8.31 18.38
C VAL A 125 -5.72 9.56 17.61
N SER A 126 -4.73 10.41 17.29
CA SER A 126 -4.90 11.58 16.44
C SER A 126 -3.84 11.54 15.34
N ILE A 127 -4.26 11.67 14.09
CA ILE A 127 -3.39 11.60 12.91
C ILE A 127 -3.46 12.94 12.20
N ASP A 128 -2.29 13.53 11.93
CA ASP A 128 -2.10 14.67 11.03
C ASP A 128 -1.15 14.26 9.90
N GLU A 129 -0.97 15.10 8.87
CA GLU A 129 -0.17 14.80 7.68
C GLU A 129 1.27 14.35 8.02
N ASN A 130 1.85 14.88 9.10
CA ASN A 130 3.25 14.69 9.45
C ASN A 130 3.46 14.14 10.87
N GLU A 131 2.40 13.71 11.56
CA GLU A 131 2.53 13.10 12.89
C GLU A 131 1.35 12.21 13.27
N ILE A 132 1.62 11.28 14.18
CA ILE A 132 0.61 10.51 14.89
C ILE A 132 0.81 10.72 16.38
N LYS A 133 -0.27 11.05 17.06
CA LYS A 133 -0.31 11.25 18.50
C LYS A 133 -1.20 10.21 19.13
N ILE A 134 -0.71 9.60 20.21
CA ILE A 134 -1.50 8.69 21.02
C ILE A 134 -1.57 9.14 22.47
N LYS A 135 -2.71 8.83 23.09
CA LYS A 135 -2.96 9.02 24.51
C LYS A 135 -3.72 7.83 25.06
N THR A 136 -3.08 7.12 25.98
CA THR A 136 -3.64 6.02 26.78
C THR A 136 -4.51 6.48 27.93
#